data_AF-S5N3X7-F1
#
_entry.id   AF-S5N3X7-F1
#
_cell.length_a   1.000
_cell.length_b   1.000
_cell.length_c   1.000
_cell.angle_alpha   90.00
_cell.angle_beta   90.00
_cell.angle_gamma   90.00
#
_symmetry.space_group_name_H-M   'P 1'
#
loop_
_entity.id
_entity.type
_entity.pdbx_description
1 polymer ?
#
loop_
_entity_poly.entity_id
_entity_poly.type
_entity_poly.pdbx_seq_one_letter_code
_entity_poly.pdbx_strand_id
1 'polypeptide(L)' 'MPPPPRPLFRGGQCGFLLCGMSAETNFREPLQKLTSQSLKDFGFRYYTPDVHRAAFVHPPHISKELGLKEEVDLY' A
#
# COMPACT_ATOMS: atom_id res chain seq x y z
N MET A 1 26.19 -13.54 17.79
CA MET A 1 24.79 -13.10 17.61
C MET A 1 24.56 -12.93 16.10
N PRO A 2 23.57 -13.57 15.47
CA PRO A 2 23.31 -13.34 14.05
C PRO A 2 22.84 -11.89 13.82
N PRO A 3 23.18 -11.28 12.68
CA PRO A 3 22.76 -9.91 12.38
C PRO A 3 21.24 -9.81 12.30
N PRO A 4 20.65 -8.65 12.66
CA PRO A 4 19.21 -8.44 12.51
C PRO A 4 18.80 -8.66 11.04
N PRO A 5 17.61 -9.20 10.79
CA PRO A 5 17.13 -9.44 9.43
C PRO A 5 17.16 -8.12 8.66
N ARG A 6 18.03 -8.04 7.64
CA ARG A 6 18.07 -6.89 6.74
C ARG A 6 16.85 -6.93 5.82
N PRO A 7 16.23 -5.77 5.52
CA PRO A 7 15.23 -5.71 4.45
C PRO A 7 15.84 -6.27 3.15
N LEU A 8 15.14 -7.22 2.53
CA LEU A 8 15.61 -7.92 1.33
C LEU A 8 15.70 -7.01 0.09
N PHE A 9 14.99 -5.87 0.09
CA PHE A 9 14.96 -4.93 -1.01
C PHE A 9 15.88 -3.72 -0.75
N ARG A 10 16.61 -3.30 -1.80
CA ARG A 10 17.44 -2.09 -1.75
C ARG A 10 16.55 -0.88 -1.44
N GLY A 11 16.89 -0.14 -0.39
CA GLY A 11 16.08 0.98 0.09
C GLY A 11 14.92 0.61 1.03
N GLY A 12 14.73 -0.66 1.37
CA GLY A 12 13.76 -1.10 2.38
C GLY A 12 12.29 -1.06 1.96
N GLN A 13 11.99 -0.73 0.70
CA GLN A 13 10.64 -0.64 0.15
C GLN A 13 10.58 -1.26 -1.25
N CYS A 14 9.40 -1.73 -1.65
CA CYS A 14 9.12 -2.28 -2.97
C CYS A 14 7.76 -1.75 -3.46
N GLY A 15 7.74 -1.15 -4.64
CA GLY A 15 6.51 -0.67 -5.28
C GLY A 15 5.88 -1.73 -6.17
N PHE A 16 4.57 -1.62 -6.40
CA PHE A 16 3.81 -2.51 -7.28
C PHE A 16 3.05 -1.70 -8.33
N LEU A 17 3.03 -2.18 -9.57
CA LEU A 17 2.17 -1.64 -10.63
C LEU A 17 0.89 -2.47 -10.69
N LEU A 18 -0.27 -1.81 -10.50
CA LEU A 18 -1.59 -2.42 -10.60
C LEU A 18 -2.34 -1.79 -11.77
N CYS A 19 -2.72 -2.61 -12.75
CA CYS A 19 -3.51 -2.21 -13.90
C CYS A 19 -4.78 -3.08 -13.97
N GLY A 20 -5.93 -2.46 -14.19
CA GLY A 20 -7.20 -3.13 -14.38
C GLY A 20 -7.77 -2.84 -15.75
N MET A 21 -8.58 -3.75 -16.27
CA MET A 21 -9.26 -3.56 -17.55
C MET A 21 -10.57 -2.75 -17.40
N SER A 22 -11.14 -2.73 -16.20
CA SER A 22 -12.35 -1.99 -15.87
C SER A 22 -12.03 -0.55 -15.47
N ALA A 23 -12.61 0.43 -16.18
CA ALA A 23 -12.41 1.85 -15.90
C ALA A 23 -12.98 2.29 -14.54
N GLU A 24 -13.92 1.53 -13.98
CA GLU A 24 -14.57 1.81 -12.70
C GLU A 24 -13.79 1.28 -11.48
N THR A 25 -12.71 0.53 -11.70
CA THR A 25 -11.96 -0.09 -10.59
C THR A 25 -11.14 0.96 -9.84
N ASN A 26 -11.58 1.26 -8.62
CA ASN A 26 -10.80 2.05 -7.68
C ASN A 26 -9.84 1.16 -6.89
N PHE A 27 -8.56 1.12 -7.27
CA PHE A 27 -7.54 0.36 -6.54
C PHE A 27 -7.23 0.90 -5.14
N ARG A 28 -7.54 2.18 -4.87
CA ARG A 28 -7.25 2.81 -3.57
C ARG A 28 -8.17 2.27 -2.46
N GLU A 29 -9.39 1.85 -2.81
CA GLU A 29 -10.32 1.28 -1.85
C GLU A 29 -10.50 -0.23 -2.09
N PRO A 30 -10.14 -1.09 -1.13
CA PRO A 30 -10.33 -2.52 -1.30
C PRO A 30 -11.83 -2.85 -1.34
N LEU A 31 -12.29 -3.42 -2.46
CA LEU A 31 -13.67 -3.91 -2.63
C LEU A 31 -14.02 -4.98 -1.59
N GLN A 32 -13.06 -5.88 -1.30
CA GLN A 32 -13.24 -6.96 -0.33
C GLN A 32 -12.63 -6.56 1.02
N LYS A 33 -13.47 -6.03 1.91
CA LYS A 33 -13.07 -5.66 3.28
C LYS A 33 -12.97 -6.93 4.13
N LEU A 34 -11.75 -7.46 4.26
CA LEU A 34 -11.48 -8.62 5.11
C LEU A 34 -11.80 -8.27 6.58
N THR A 35 -12.59 -9.11 7.24
CA THR A 35 -12.88 -8.96 8.66
C THR A 35 -11.67 -9.36 9.51
N SER A 36 -11.60 -8.89 10.75
CA SER A 36 -10.52 -9.24 11.68
C SER A 36 -10.43 -10.74 11.95
N GLN A 37 -11.55 -11.47 11.87
CA GLN A 37 -11.61 -12.92 11.99
C GLN A 37 -10.92 -13.58 10.79
N SER A 38 -11.27 -13.16 9.57
CA SER A 38 -10.68 -13.68 8.34
C SER A 38 -9.18 -13.38 8.27
N LEU A 39 -8.73 -12.21 8.72
CA LEU A 39 -7.30 -11.89 8.73
C LEU A 39 -6.46 -12.85 9.59
N LYS A 40 -7.03 -13.27 10.74
CA LYS A 40 -6.40 -14.26 11.62
C LYS A 40 -6.44 -15.67 11.01
N ASP A 41 -7.56 -16.05 10.41
CA ASP A 41 -7.74 -17.36 9.78
C ASP A 41 -6.76 -17.58 8.61
N PHE A 42 -6.58 -16.56 7.77
CA PHE A 42 -5.60 -16.56 6.67
C PHE A 42 -4.15 -16.32 7.13
N GLY A 43 -3.91 -16.03 8.40
CA GLY A 43 -2.57 -15.81 8.94
C GLY A 43 -1.84 -14.58 8.40
N PHE A 44 -2.57 -13.54 7.98
CA PHE A 44 -1.96 -12.31 7.46
C PHE A 44 -1.13 -11.61 8.55
N ARG A 45 0.13 -11.32 8.25
CA ARG A 45 1.09 -10.66 9.17
C ARG A 45 1.31 -9.18 8.88
N TYR A 46 0.91 -8.72 7.70
CA TYR A 46 1.22 -7.38 7.21
C TYR A 46 0.02 -6.71 6.52
N TYR A 47 -0.72 -7.46 5.71
CA TYR A 47 -1.87 -6.92 4.98
C TYR A 47 -3.07 -6.67 5.90
N THR A 48 -3.61 -5.45 5.82
CA THR A 48 -4.91 -5.07 6.38
C THR A 48 -5.58 -4.08 5.40
N PRO A 49 -6.92 -3.89 5.45
CA PRO A 49 -7.59 -2.90 4.60
C PRO A 49 -7.07 -1.47 4.76
N ASP A 50 -6.53 -1.13 5.94
CA ASP A 50 -5.94 0.17 6.22
C ASP A 50 -4.52 0.29 5.69
N VAL A 51 -3.71 -0.77 5.81
CA VAL A 51 -2.38 -0.84 5.16
C VAL A 51 -2.53 -0.78 3.64
N HIS A 52 -3.57 -1.41 3.07
CA HIS A 52 -3.89 -1.32 1.64
C HIS A 52 -4.10 0.14 1.23
N ARG A 53 -4.96 0.88 1.95
CA ARG A 53 -5.23 2.30 1.67
C ARG A 53 -3.98 3.16 1.81
N ALA A 54 -3.20 2.94 2.87
CA ALA A 54 -1.95 3.66 3.12
C ALA A 54 -0.87 3.41 2.04
N ALA A 55 -0.86 2.24 1.39
CA ALA A 55 0.11 1.92 0.35
C ALA A 55 -0.02 2.81 -0.92
N PHE A 56 -1.18 3.42 -1.15
CA PHE A 56 -1.42 4.37 -2.25
C PHE A 56 -1.17 5.83 -1.84
N VAL A 57 -0.79 6.09 -0.59
CA VAL A 57 -0.32 7.40 -0.14
C VAL A 57 1.18 7.47 -0.42
N HIS A 58 1.56 8.35 -1.32
CA HIS A 58 2.95 8.46 -1.77
C HIS A 58 3.62 9.72 -1.19
N PRO A 59 4.94 9.67 -0.96
CA PRO A 59 5.73 10.86 -0.66
C PRO A 59 5.54 11.97 -1.72
N PRO A 60 5.59 13.26 -1.34
CA PRO A 60 5.33 14.40 -2.24
C PRO A 60 6.12 14.36 -3.56
N HIS A 61 7.41 13.99 -3.50
CA HIS A 61 8.25 13.89 -4.69
C HIS A 61 7.73 12.84 -5.68
N ILE A 62 7.32 11.66 -5.20
CA ILE A 62 6.79 10.58 -6.03
C ILE A 62 5.43 10.97 -6.61
N SER A 63 4.55 11.58 -5.80
CA SER A 63 3.25 12.08 -6.26
C SER A 63 3.41 13.09 -7.41
N LYS A 64 4.39 13.99 -7.31
CA LYS A 64 4.73 14.95 -8.35
C LYS A 64 5.24 14.29 -9.63
N GLU A 65 6.15 13.31 -9.52
CA GLU A 65 6.67 12.57 -10.67
C GLU A 65 5.58 11.75 -11.38
N LEU A 66 4.60 11.24 -10.63
CA LEU A 66 3.45 10.50 -11.15
C LEU A 66 2.32 11.42 -11.67
N GLY A 67 2.45 12.75 -11.53
CA GLY A 67 1.43 13.71 -11.96
C GLY A 67 0.12 13.65 -11.16
N LEU A 68 0.16 13.13 -9.93
CA LEU A 68 -1.00 13.07 -9.04
C LEU A 68 -1.22 14.45 -8.39
N LYS A 69 -2.48 14.92 -8.31
CA LYS A 69 -2.81 16.17 -7.62
C LYS A 69 -2.47 16.05 -6.14
N GLU A 70 -1.65 16.97 -5.64
CA GLU A 70 -1.32 17.11 -4.23
C GLU A 70 -2.54 17.66 -3.48
N GLU A 71 -3.20 16.81 -2.70
CA GLU A 71 -4.18 17.23 -1.69
C GLU A 71 -3.43 17.24 -0.35
N VAL A 72 -2.54 18.23 -0.18
CA VAL A 72 -1.81 18.42 1.06
C VAL A 72 -2.38 19.68 1.72
N ASP A 73 -3.46 19.50 2.49
CA ASP A 73 -3.92 20.46 3.48
C ASP A 73 -2.90 20.41 4.64
N LEU A 74 -1.88 21.27 4.55
CA LEU A 74 -0.95 21.51 5.65
C LEU A 74 -1.62 22.47 6.62
N TYR A 75 -1.92 21.97 7.83
CA TYR A 75 -2.28 22.78 9.00
C TYR A 75 -1.20 23.82 9.32
#